data_AF-W2JXD4-F1
#
_entry.id   AF-W2JXD4-F1
#
_cell.length_a   1.000
_cell.length_b   1.000
_cell.length_c   1.000
_cell.angle_alpha   90.00
_cell.angle_beta   90.00
_cell.angle_gamma   90.00
#
_symmetry.space_group_name_H-M   'P 1'
#
loop_
_entity.id
_entity.type
_entity.pdbx_description
1 polymer ?
#
loop_
_entity_poly.entity_id
_entity_poly.type
_entity_poly.pdbx_seq_one_letter_code
_entity_poly.pdbx_strand_id
1 'polypeptide(L)'
;YGYPHLEPLIKIAENGIDVEWRSGPEARRPPPNNHGSCRRHLRAVSRSIRDGQDAGQYMVVDIDLMDHWPEVVYSPLGAVKKKDTDPNEEVRTIHDFSFPKYDSVNSSFITDSVPRVCYESVVRIARRIENLANSGYEGRIFMLKGDVNGAFRHLRVRANQVFRIAACLKELGIIIIDMAAPFGWTGSPPWYALFGRAIS
;
A
#
# COMPACT_ATOMS: atom_id res chain seq x y z
N TYR A 1 18.26 -24.79 -6.91
CA TYR A 1 16.80 -24.59 -6.75
C TYR A 1 16.50 -23.12 -6.96
N GLY A 2 15.57 -22.78 -7.87
CA GLY A 2 15.20 -21.39 -8.16
C GLY A 2 14.14 -20.84 -7.20
N TYR A 3 13.98 -19.52 -7.17
CA TYR A 3 12.95 -18.88 -6.36
C TYR A 3 11.55 -19.25 -6.90
N PRO A 4 10.66 -19.89 -6.12
CA PRO A 4 9.39 -20.44 -6.61
C PRO A 4 8.40 -19.38 -7.12
N HIS A 5 8.61 -18.10 -6.80
CA HIS A 5 7.77 -17.00 -7.27
C HIS A 5 8.49 -16.06 -8.24
N LEU A 6 9.55 -16.54 -8.93
CA LEU A 6 10.26 -15.75 -9.94
C LEU A 6 9.34 -15.27 -11.07
N GLU A 7 8.53 -16.17 -11.62
CA GLU A 7 7.58 -15.84 -12.69
C GLU A 7 6.58 -14.74 -12.30
N PRO A 8 5.90 -14.81 -11.13
CA PRO A 8 5.12 -13.69 -10.62
C PRO A 8 5.89 -12.35 -10.51
N LEU A 9 7.15 -12.36 -10.06
CA LEU A 9 7.95 -11.13 -9.96
C LEU A 9 8.19 -10.49 -11.32
N ILE A 10 8.56 -11.30 -12.32
CA ILE A 10 8.79 -10.83 -13.69
C ILE A 10 7.51 -10.23 -14.25
N LYS A 11 6.37 -10.91 -14.10
CA LYS A 11 5.07 -10.41 -14.56
C LYS A 11 4.69 -9.06 -13.95
N ILE A 12 4.95 -8.87 -12.65
CA ILE A 12 4.71 -7.58 -11.97
C ILE A 12 5.64 -6.50 -12.50
N ALA A 13 6.92 -6.81 -12.73
CA ALA A 13 7.85 -5.84 -13.28
C ALA A 13 7.47 -5.39 -14.70
N GLU A 14 6.95 -6.32 -15.51
CA GLU A 14 6.53 -6.05 -16.89
C GLU A 14 5.18 -5.35 -17.00
N ASN A 15 4.20 -5.77 -16.20
CA ASN A 15 2.79 -5.39 -16.40
C ASN A 15 2.17 -4.66 -15.20
N GLY A 16 2.85 -4.62 -14.06
CA GLY A 16 2.28 -4.23 -12.78
C GLY A 16 1.46 -5.34 -12.12
N ILE A 17 1.07 -5.10 -10.88
CA ILE A 17 0.15 -5.95 -10.12
C ILE A 17 -1.20 -5.97 -10.82
N ASP A 18 -1.61 -7.17 -11.22
CA ASP A 18 -2.91 -7.46 -11.79
C ASP A 18 -3.65 -8.42 -10.85
N VAL A 19 -4.86 -8.04 -10.48
CA VAL A 19 -5.65 -8.72 -9.46
C VAL A 19 -7.11 -8.79 -9.89
N GLU A 20 -7.84 -9.72 -9.28
CA GLU A 20 -9.26 -9.86 -9.53
C GLU A 20 -10.09 -9.07 -8.52
N TRP A 21 -11.22 -8.57 -9.01
CA TRP A 21 -12.18 -7.80 -8.23
C TRP A 21 -13.57 -8.42 -8.41
N ARG A 22 -14.34 -8.43 -7.32
CA ARG A 22 -15.80 -8.58 -7.37
C ARG A 22 -16.40 -7.34 -8.01
N SER A 23 -17.72 -7.36 -8.24
CA SER A 23 -18.45 -6.15 -8.59
C SER A 23 -18.17 -5.03 -7.57
N GLY A 24 -18.01 -3.82 -8.08
CA GLY A 24 -17.78 -2.62 -7.29
C GLY A 24 -16.34 -2.43 -6.74
N PRO A 25 -16.16 -1.49 -5.80
CA PRO A 25 -17.16 -0.48 -5.45
C PRO A 25 -17.44 0.41 -6.66
N GLU A 26 -18.68 0.88 -6.78
CA GLU A 26 -19.02 1.82 -7.84
C GLU A 26 -18.40 3.20 -7.55
N ALA A 27 -18.05 3.91 -8.62
CA ALA A 27 -17.55 5.27 -8.51
C ALA A 27 -18.64 6.19 -7.94
N ARG A 28 -18.38 6.75 -6.76
CA ARG A 28 -19.34 7.64 -6.07
C ARG A 28 -19.16 9.08 -6.48
N ARG A 29 -20.28 9.79 -6.65
CA ARG A 29 -20.34 11.23 -6.90
C ARG A 29 -21.41 11.85 -5.98
N PRO A 30 -21.09 12.86 -5.16
CA PRO A 30 -19.74 13.41 -4.95
C PRO A 30 -18.79 12.39 -4.28
N PRO A 31 -17.46 12.57 -4.40
CA PRO A 31 -16.49 11.76 -3.67
C PRO A 31 -16.72 11.83 -2.15
N PRO A 32 -16.40 10.76 -1.40
CA PRO A 32 -16.53 10.76 0.04
C PRO A 32 -15.61 11.81 0.68
N ASN A 33 -15.99 12.27 1.87
CA ASN A 33 -15.16 13.22 2.61
C ASN A 33 -13.89 12.54 3.13
N ASN A 34 -12.77 13.25 3.04
CA ASN A 34 -11.53 12.84 3.69
C ASN A 34 -11.67 12.92 5.20
N HIS A 35 -10.84 12.14 5.90
CA HIS A 35 -10.77 12.17 7.35
C HIS A 35 -10.34 13.56 7.83
N GLY A 36 -10.86 14.00 8.98
CA GLY A 36 -10.55 15.32 9.52
C GLY A 36 -9.06 15.56 9.82
N SER A 37 -8.24 14.50 9.88
CA SER A 37 -6.77 14.62 9.97
C SER A 37 -6.14 15.23 8.72
N CYS A 38 -6.67 14.96 7.52
CA CYS A 38 -6.17 15.57 6.28
C CYS A 38 -6.33 17.10 6.30
N ARG A 39 -7.51 17.57 6.70
CA ARG A 39 -7.79 19.01 6.83
C ARG A 39 -6.92 19.68 7.89
N ARG A 40 -6.77 19.05 9.06
CA ARG A 40 -5.96 19.60 10.16
C ARG A 40 -4.49 19.77 9.80
N HIS A 41 -3.94 18.89 8.98
CA HIS A 41 -2.52 18.88 8.63
C HIS A 41 -2.28 19.13 7.14
N LEU A 42 -3.11 19.98 6.51
CA LEU A 42 -3.14 20.15 5.05
C LEU A 42 -1.77 20.49 4.43
N ARG A 43 -0.95 21.31 5.12
CA ARG A 43 0.42 21.64 4.67
C ARG A 43 1.32 20.42 4.62
N ALA A 44 1.33 19.60 5.68
CA ALA A 44 2.12 18.38 5.75
C ALA A 44 1.59 17.32 4.76
N VAL A 45 0.27 17.24 4.56
CA VAL A 45 -0.36 16.38 3.54
C VAL A 45 0.09 16.79 2.14
N SER A 46 0.07 18.10 1.83
CA SER A 46 0.51 18.62 0.53
C SER A 46 1.96 18.25 0.24
N ARG A 47 2.84 18.36 1.25
CA ARG A 47 4.24 17.92 1.15
C ARG A 47 4.33 16.41 0.91
N SER A 48 3.64 15.60 1.71
CA SER A 48 3.63 14.14 1.55
C SER A 48 3.14 13.70 0.16
N ILE A 49 2.15 14.39 -0.41
CA ILE A 49 1.66 14.12 -1.78
C ILE A 49 2.72 14.50 -2.81
N ARG A 50 3.36 15.66 -2.66
CA ARG A 50 4.45 16.08 -3.56
C ARG A 50 5.63 15.12 -3.52
N ASP A 51 6.06 14.69 -2.34
CA ASP A 51 7.12 13.70 -2.19
C ASP A 51 6.74 12.37 -2.88
N GLY A 52 5.47 11.96 -2.77
CA GLY A 52 4.96 10.77 -3.46
C GLY A 52 4.86 10.94 -4.97
N GLN A 53 4.54 12.15 -5.46
CA GLN A 53 4.55 12.48 -6.88
C GLN A 53 5.97 12.45 -7.45
N ASP A 54 6.93 13.08 -6.77
CA ASP A 54 8.35 13.11 -7.16
C ASP A 54 8.96 11.71 -7.14
N ALA A 55 8.51 10.85 -6.23
CA ALA A 55 8.89 9.44 -6.17
C ALA A 55 8.16 8.54 -7.20
N GLY A 56 7.28 9.12 -8.04
CA GLY A 56 6.48 8.41 -9.04
C GLY A 56 5.36 7.55 -8.45
N GLN A 57 5.10 7.60 -7.15
CA GLN A 57 4.01 6.87 -6.49
C GLN A 57 2.65 7.44 -6.88
N TYR A 58 2.49 8.77 -6.88
CA TYR A 58 1.22 9.41 -7.16
C TYR A 58 1.18 10.03 -8.56
N MET A 59 0.11 9.76 -9.30
CA MET A 59 -0.36 10.66 -10.34
C MET A 59 -1.27 11.70 -9.69
N VAL A 60 -0.90 12.97 -9.79
CA VAL A 60 -1.65 14.10 -9.23
C VAL A 60 -2.22 14.90 -10.39
N VAL A 61 -3.54 15.07 -10.40
CA VAL A 61 -4.24 15.82 -11.45
C VAL A 61 -5.24 16.79 -10.86
N ASP A 62 -5.69 17.72 -11.69
CA ASP A 62 -6.73 18.67 -11.32
C ASP A 62 -8.07 17.97 -11.06
N ILE A 63 -8.83 18.47 -10.08
CA ILE A 63 -10.15 17.95 -9.73
C ILE A 63 -11.16 18.05 -10.89
N ASP A 64 -10.95 18.96 -11.85
CA ASP A 64 -11.80 19.13 -13.03
C ASP A 64 -11.78 17.90 -13.97
N LEU A 65 -10.78 17.03 -13.84
CA LEU A 65 -10.77 15.75 -14.56
C LEU A 65 -11.78 14.73 -14.01
N MET A 66 -12.40 14.99 -12.87
CA MET A 66 -13.39 14.09 -12.26
C MET A 66 -14.58 13.81 -13.19
N ASP A 67 -15.01 14.83 -13.93
CA ASP A 67 -16.15 14.74 -14.85
C ASP A 67 -15.81 13.93 -16.10
N HIS A 68 -14.52 13.84 -16.43
CA HIS A 68 -14.00 13.08 -17.56
C HIS A 68 -13.72 11.62 -17.22
N TRP A 69 -13.62 11.27 -15.94
CA TRP A 69 -13.29 9.91 -15.45
C TRP A 69 -14.40 9.35 -14.55
N PRO A 70 -15.57 9.03 -15.11
CA PRO A 70 -16.70 8.52 -14.33
C PRO A 70 -16.40 7.21 -13.61
N GLU A 71 -15.44 6.42 -14.08
CA GLU A 71 -15.06 5.11 -13.53
C GLU A 71 -14.16 5.19 -12.28
N VAL A 72 -13.53 6.35 -12.00
CA VAL A 72 -12.57 6.46 -10.90
C VAL A 72 -13.28 6.37 -9.54
N VAL A 73 -12.80 5.44 -8.72
CA VAL A 73 -13.26 5.20 -7.35
C VAL A 73 -12.40 5.99 -6.37
N TYR A 74 -13.06 6.84 -5.59
CA TYR A 74 -12.41 7.64 -4.57
C TYR A 74 -12.63 7.03 -3.17
N SER A 75 -11.55 6.76 -2.46
CA SER A 75 -11.56 6.41 -1.04
C SER A 75 -11.18 7.62 -0.18
N PRO A 76 -11.71 7.73 1.05
CA PRO A 76 -11.28 8.77 1.97
C PRO A 76 -9.77 8.72 2.21
N LEU A 77 -9.12 9.88 2.22
CA LEU A 77 -7.73 9.99 2.65
C LEU A 77 -7.66 10.42 4.12
N GLY A 78 -6.69 9.88 4.84
CA GLY A 78 -6.31 10.31 6.17
C GLY A 78 -4.85 10.71 6.24
N ALA A 79 -4.51 11.50 7.25
CA ALA A 79 -3.14 11.84 7.61
C ALA A 79 -2.77 11.19 8.95
N VAL A 80 -1.62 10.53 9.01
CA VAL A 80 -1.07 9.90 10.22
C VAL A 80 0.29 10.46 10.54
N LYS A 81 0.52 10.76 11.82
CA LYS A 81 1.79 11.27 12.36
C LYS A 81 2.92 10.27 12.08
N LYS A 82 4.06 10.73 11.55
CA LYS A 82 5.28 9.89 11.51
C LYS A 82 5.88 9.76 12.91
N LYS A 83 6.57 8.65 13.16
CA LYS A 83 7.18 8.43 14.47
C LYS A 83 8.19 9.55 14.75
N ASP A 84 8.15 10.10 15.96
CA ASP A 84 9.11 11.10 16.45
C ASP A 84 9.15 12.43 15.67
N THR A 85 8.07 12.79 14.94
CA THR A 85 7.95 14.08 14.22
C THR A 85 6.69 14.85 14.60
N ASP A 86 6.64 16.17 14.37
CA ASP A 86 5.40 16.94 14.52
C ASP A 86 4.46 16.67 13.32
N PRO A 87 3.19 16.27 13.51
CA PRO A 87 2.23 16.10 12.41
C PRO A 87 1.94 17.38 11.62
N ASN A 88 2.29 18.56 12.11
CA ASN A 88 2.23 19.80 11.33
C ASN A 88 3.41 19.96 10.36
N GLU A 89 4.51 19.25 10.60
CA GLU A 89 5.70 19.24 9.75
C GLU A 89 5.70 18.05 8.80
N GLU A 90 5.34 16.86 9.30
CA GLU A 90 5.45 15.62 8.55
C GLU A 90 4.36 14.60 8.92
N VAL A 91 3.64 14.13 7.90
CA VAL A 91 2.63 13.08 8.00
C VAL A 91 2.84 12.02 6.93
N ARG A 92 2.16 10.89 7.07
CA ARG A 92 1.91 9.94 6.00
C ARG A 92 0.45 10.04 5.59
N THR A 93 0.21 10.14 4.29
CA THR A 93 -1.12 9.96 3.72
C THR A 93 -1.47 8.47 3.70
N ILE A 94 -2.70 8.14 4.10
CA ILE A 94 -3.20 6.77 4.10
C ILE A 94 -4.61 6.78 3.53
N HIS A 95 -4.87 5.89 2.58
CA HIS A 95 -6.21 5.68 2.03
C HIS A 95 -7.02 4.77 2.95
N ASP A 96 -8.28 5.12 3.14
CA ASP A 96 -9.27 4.28 3.80
C ASP A 96 -10.01 3.42 2.76
N PHE A 97 -9.32 2.39 2.28
CA PHE A 97 -9.87 1.44 1.30
C PHE A 97 -10.90 0.48 1.88
N SER A 98 -11.22 0.59 3.18
CA SER A 98 -12.25 -0.21 3.85
C SER A 98 -13.57 0.55 4.01
N PHE A 99 -13.61 1.81 3.55
CA PHE A 99 -14.81 2.63 3.57
C PHE A 99 -15.52 2.69 2.21
N PRO A 100 -16.86 2.65 2.20
CA PRO A 100 -17.71 2.21 3.31
C PRO A 100 -17.65 0.69 3.50
N LYS A 101 -18.06 0.26 4.69
CA LYS A 101 -18.11 -1.16 5.01
C LYS A 101 -18.93 -1.92 3.96
N TYR A 102 -18.36 -3.02 3.45
CA TYR A 102 -18.95 -3.93 2.46
C TYR A 102 -19.08 -3.42 1.02
N ASP A 103 -18.80 -2.14 0.76
CA ASP A 103 -18.82 -1.56 -0.60
C ASP A 103 -17.62 -0.61 -0.79
N SER A 104 -16.44 -1.16 -0.56
CA SER A 104 -15.14 -0.51 -0.57
C SER A 104 -14.16 -1.26 -1.47
N VAL A 105 -13.03 -0.63 -1.78
CA VAL A 105 -11.96 -1.26 -2.58
C VAL A 105 -11.52 -2.58 -1.94
N ASN A 106 -11.36 -2.62 -0.62
CA ASN A 106 -10.96 -3.84 0.09
C ASN A 106 -12.04 -4.90 0.14
N SER A 107 -13.33 -4.55 0.15
CA SER A 107 -14.40 -5.57 0.13
C SER A 107 -14.62 -6.16 -1.25
N SER A 108 -14.31 -5.42 -2.32
CA SER A 108 -14.37 -5.92 -3.69
C SER A 108 -13.12 -6.67 -4.11
N PHE A 109 -12.01 -6.55 -3.39
CA PHE A 109 -10.79 -7.30 -3.68
C PHE A 109 -10.98 -8.82 -3.48
N ILE A 110 -10.57 -9.63 -4.46
CA ILE A 110 -10.59 -11.10 -4.36
C ILE A 110 -9.24 -11.59 -3.83
N THR A 111 -9.17 -11.91 -2.54
CA THR A 111 -7.93 -12.34 -1.88
C THR A 111 -7.31 -13.60 -2.46
N ASP A 112 -8.08 -14.49 -3.09
CA ASP A 112 -7.53 -15.69 -3.73
C ASP A 112 -6.83 -15.38 -5.07
N SER A 113 -6.94 -14.16 -5.60
CA SER A 113 -6.23 -13.73 -6.81
C SER A 113 -4.75 -13.37 -6.58
N VAL A 114 -4.29 -13.36 -5.33
CA VAL A 114 -2.89 -13.07 -4.99
C VAL A 114 -2.14 -14.31 -4.47
N PRO A 115 -0.82 -14.40 -4.69
CA PRO A 115 -0.03 -15.53 -4.23
C PRO A 115 -0.10 -15.70 -2.71
N ARG A 116 -0.35 -16.93 -2.26
CA ARG A 116 -0.26 -17.29 -0.85
C ARG A 116 1.19 -17.37 -0.43
N VAL A 117 1.66 -16.36 0.28
CA VAL A 117 3.00 -16.37 0.89
C VAL A 117 2.88 -16.85 2.34
N CYS A 118 3.28 -18.09 2.58
CA CYS A 118 3.36 -18.63 3.94
C CYS A 118 4.59 -18.05 4.64
N TYR A 119 4.44 -17.43 5.80
CA TYR A 119 5.58 -17.06 6.63
C TYR A 119 5.83 -18.13 7.67
N GLU A 120 7.11 -18.40 7.95
CA GLU A 120 7.43 -19.12 9.16
C GLU A 120 7.10 -18.23 10.35
N SER A 121 6.43 -18.79 11.36
CA SER A 121 6.04 -18.01 12.53
C SER A 121 7.28 -17.45 13.23
N VAL A 122 7.24 -16.16 13.59
CA VAL A 122 8.27 -15.52 14.43
C VAL A 122 8.49 -16.33 15.72
N VAL A 123 7.43 -16.97 16.24
CA VAL A 123 7.51 -17.86 17.40
C VAL A 123 8.42 -19.06 17.13
N ARG A 124 8.39 -19.63 15.93
CA ARG A 124 9.26 -20.77 15.60
C ARG A 124 10.72 -20.35 15.48
N ILE A 125 10.98 -19.17 14.91
CA ILE A 125 12.33 -18.59 14.86
C ILE A 125 12.84 -18.32 16.29
N ALA A 126 12.02 -17.69 17.13
CA ALA A 126 12.34 -17.41 18.53
C ALA A 126 12.62 -18.71 19.32
N ARG A 127 11.74 -19.71 19.22
CA ARG A 127 11.95 -21.03 19.84
C ARG A 127 13.21 -21.71 19.36
N ARG A 128 13.57 -21.57 18.08
CA ARG A 128 14.81 -22.14 17.56
C ARG A 128 16.03 -21.45 18.18
N ILE A 129 16.00 -20.13 18.32
CA ILE A 129 17.05 -19.35 18.99
C ILE A 129 17.18 -19.78 20.46
N GLU A 130 16.06 -19.85 21.19
CA GLU A 130 16.02 -20.31 22.58
C GLU A 130 16.56 -21.74 22.73
N ASN A 131 16.12 -22.66 21.87
CA ASN A 131 16.59 -24.04 21.89
C ASN A 131 18.09 -24.15 21.65
N LEU A 132 18.64 -23.39 20.69
CA LEU A 132 20.08 -23.37 20.42
C LEU A 132 20.86 -22.80 21.62
N ALA A 133 20.38 -21.72 22.21
CA ALA A 133 20.98 -21.13 23.40
C ALA A 133 20.97 -22.09 24.61
N ASN A 134 19.85 -22.79 24.83
CA ASN A 134 19.68 -23.69 25.96
C ASN A 134 20.35 -25.06 25.77
N SER A 135 20.57 -25.49 24.53
CA SER A 135 21.19 -26.79 24.20
C SER A 135 22.72 -26.73 24.15
N GLY A 136 23.33 -25.65 24.66
CA GLY A 136 24.79 -25.51 24.74
C GLY A 136 25.47 -25.28 23.39
N TYR A 137 24.81 -24.62 22.44
CA TYR A 137 25.48 -24.18 21.22
C TYR A 137 26.66 -23.25 21.58
N GLU A 138 27.89 -23.73 21.36
CA GLU A 138 29.12 -23.01 21.74
C GLU A 138 29.41 -21.78 20.86
N GLY A 139 28.68 -21.64 19.75
CA GLY A 139 28.81 -20.50 18.84
C GLY A 139 27.98 -19.29 19.28
N ARG A 140 28.31 -18.12 18.71
CA ARG A 140 27.48 -16.91 18.85
C ARG A 140 26.28 -16.98 17.91
N ILE A 141 25.08 -16.79 18.46
CA ILE A 141 23.85 -16.67 17.67
C ILE A 141 23.67 -15.21 17.27
N PHE A 142 23.63 -14.93 15.98
CA PHE A 142 23.41 -13.59 15.43
C PHE A 142 22.03 -13.50 14.76
N MET A 143 21.37 -12.35 14.88
CA MET A 143 20.13 -12.04 14.16
C MET A 143 20.38 -10.81 13.30
N LEU A 144 20.18 -10.96 11.99
CA LEU A 144 20.11 -9.84 11.07
C LEU A 144 18.64 -9.44 10.89
N LYS A 145 18.35 -8.17 11.10
CA LYS A 145 17.05 -7.57 10.83
C LYS A 145 17.26 -6.36 9.94
N GLY A 146 16.59 -6.35 8.79
CA GLY A 146 16.53 -5.21 7.89
C GLY A 146 15.10 -4.70 7.75
N ASP A 147 14.96 -3.41 7.44
CA ASP A 147 13.72 -2.82 6.95
C ASP A 147 13.98 -2.23 5.57
N VAL A 148 13.09 -2.49 4.60
CA VAL A 148 13.22 -1.98 3.24
C VAL A 148 12.32 -0.76 3.11
N ASN A 149 12.89 0.41 3.40
CA ASN A 149 12.12 1.65 3.40
C ASN A 149 11.53 1.94 2.02
N GLY A 150 10.20 2.10 1.99
CA GLY A 150 9.47 2.49 0.79
C GLY A 150 9.37 1.42 -0.29
N ALA A 151 9.58 0.14 0.03
CA ALA A 151 9.49 -0.93 -0.98
C ALA A 151 8.12 -0.99 -1.69
N PHE A 152 7.04 -0.62 -1.00
CA PHE A 152 5.70 -0.55 -1.58
C PHE A 152 5.62 0.34 -2.83
N ARG A 153 6.42 1.41 -2.93
CA ARG A 153 6.40 2.31 -4.10
C ARG A 153 6.85 1.62 -5.40
N HIS A 154 7.61 0.54 -5.29
CA HIS A 154 8.10 -0.24 -6.42
C HIS A 154 7.11 -1.32 -6.87
N LEU A 155 6.08 -1.58 -6.07
CA LEU A 155 5.02 -2.52 -6.39
C LEU A 155 3.98 -1.83 -7.26
N ARG A 156 4.32 -1.54 -8.52
CA ARG A 156 3.45 -0.84 -9.47
C ARG A 156 2.16 -1.61 -9.68
N VAL A 157 1.04 -0.90 -9.74
CA VAL A 157 -0.27 -1.48 -10.08
C VAL A 157 -0.49 -1.34 -11.58
N ARG A 158 -1.10 -2.35 -12.20
CA ARG A 158 -1.38 -2.34 -13.64
C ARG A 158 -2.21 -1.11 -14.01
N ALA A 159 -1.89 -0.46 -15.13
CA ALA A 159 -2.48 0.82 -15.51
C ALA A 159 -4.02 0.82 -15.63
N ASN A 160 -4.63 -0.31 -16.02
CA ASN A 160 -6.08 -0.44 -16.10
C ASN A 160 -6.74 -0.78 -14.73
N GLN A 161 -5.96 -0.86 -13.65
CA GLN A 161 -6.45 -1.16 -12.30
C GLN A 161 -6.36 0.06 -11.36
N VAL A 162 -5.46 1.02 -11.63
CA VAL A 162 -5.17 2.16 -10.74
C VAL A 162 -6.37 3.08 -10.50
N PHE A 163 -7.37 3.08 -11.37
CA PHE A 163 -8.58 3.89 -11.20
C PHE A 163 -9.38 3.55 -9.92
N ARG A 164 -9.11 2.39 -9.31
CA ARG A 164 -9.68 1.98 -8.02
C ARG A 164 -8.94 2.56 -6.81
N ILE A 165 -7.78 3.15 -7.03
CA ILE A 165 -6.81 3.49 -6.00
C ILE A 165 -6.62 5.02 -5.97
N ALA A 166 -7.73 5.74 -5.82
CA ALA A 166 -7.72 7.19 -5.87
C ALA A 166 -8.26 7.83 -4.58
N ALA A 167 -7.89 9.09 -4.36
CA ALA A 167 -8.52 9.97 -3.39
C ALA A 167 -8.71 11.37 -3.97
N CYS A 168 -9.76 12.05 -3.53
CA CYS A 168 -10.08 13.42 -3.95
C CYS A 168 -9.82 14.37 -2.78
N LEU A 169 -8.97 15.38 -2.98
CA LEU A 169 -8.65 16.39 -1.98
C LEU A 169 -9.23 17.73 -2.44
N LYS A 170 -10.51 17.93 -2.11
CA LYS A 170 -11.27 19.14 -2.47
C LYS A 170 -10.61 20.41 -1.96
N GLU A 171 -9.98 20.36 -0.79
CA GLU A 171 -9.27 21.49 -0.18
C GLU A 171 -8.06 21.98 -0.99
N LEU A 172 -7.51 21.10 -1.84
CA LEU A 172 -6.37 21.42 -2.72
C LEU A 172 -6.78 21.48 -4.19
N GLY A 173 -8.03 21.16 -4.54
CA GLY A 173 -8.48 21.08 -5.93
C GLY A 173 -7.80 19.96 -6.72
N ILE A 174 -7.44 18.84 -6.08
CA ILE A 174 -6.71 17.75 -6.75
C ILE A 174 -7.37 16.39 -6.58
N ILE A 175 -7.06 15.50 -7.53
CA ILE A 175 -7.20 14.06 -7.43
C ILE A 175 -5.81 13.45 -7.35
N ILE A 176 -5.64 12.49 -6.45
CA ILE A 176 -4.46 11.63 -6.38
C ILE A 176 -4.85 10.22 -6.78
N ILE A 177 -4.06 9.59 -7.65
CA ILE A 177 -4.16 8.18 -8.02
C ILE A 177 -2.84 7.51 -7.62
N ASP A 178 -2.91 6.50 -6.75
CA ASP A 178 -1.73 5.72 -6.39
C ASP A 178 -1.43 4.71 -7.49
N MET A 179 -0.23 4.83 -8.04
CA MET A 179 0.28 4.01 -9.13
C MET A 179 1.06 2.79 -8.61
N ALA A 180 1.21 2.68 -7.29
CA ALA A 180 1.81 1.54 -6.60
C ALA A 180 0.84 0.96 -5.57
N ALA A 181 1.18 -0.20 -5.00
CA ALA A 181 0.37 -0.84 -3.98
C ALA A 181 0.37 0.00 -2.69
N PRO A 182 -0.74 0.69 -2.35
CA PRO A 182 -0.74 1.68 -1.28
C PRO A 182 -0.86 1.03 0.11
N PHE A 183 -0.56 1.80 1.15
CA PHE A 183 -0.98 1.44 2.50
C PHE A 183 -2.50 1.48 2.63
N GLY A 184 -3.05 0.50 3.35
CA GLY A 184 -4.49 0.35 3.56
C GLY A 184 -5.17 -0.60 2.57
N TRP A 185 -4.53 -0.97 1.47
CA TRP A 185 -5.09 -1.95 0.52
C TRP A 185 -4.76 -3.39 0.96
N THR A 186 -5.77 -4.26 1.02
CA THR A 186 -5.63 -5.68 1.40
C THR A 186 -4.70 -6.46 0.48
N GLY A 187 -4.56 -6.04 -0.78
CA GLY A 187 -3.66 -6.67 -1.75
C GLY A 187 -2.18 -6.35 -1.53
N SER A 188 -1.84 -5.25 -0.83
CA SER A 188 -0.44 -4.80 -0.70
C SER A 188 0.46 -5.78 0.07
N PRO A 189 0.06 -6.35 1.23
CA PRO A 189 0.95 -7.21 2.01
C PRO A 189 1.38 -8.51 1.29
N PRO A 190 0.50 -9.28 0.62
CA PRO A 190 0.91 -10.47 -0.13
C PRO A 190 1.93 -10.19 -1.24
N TRP A 191 1.80 -9.07 -1.96
CA TRP A 191 2.76 -8.69 -2.99
C TRP A 191 4.10 -8.25 -2.40
N TYR A 192 4.08 -7.47 -1.33
CA TYR A 192 5.30 -7.15 -0.59
C TYR A 192 6.00 -8.41 -0.07
N ALA A 193 5.24 -9.37 0.45
CA ALA A 193 5.76 -10.63 0.94
C ALA A 193 6.54 -11.41 -0.12
N LEU A 194 6.01 -11.40 -1.34
CA LEU A 194 6.60 -12.07 -2.50
C LEU A 194 7.94 -11.43 -2.89
N PHE A 195 8.03 -10.11 -2.89
CA PHE A 195 9.30 -9.41 -3.13
C PHE A 195 10.28 -9.58 -1.97
N GLY A 196 9.81 -9.45 -0.73
CA GLY A 196 10.64 -9.59 0.47
C GLY A 196 11.34 -10.94 0.53
N ARG A 197 10.66 -12.03 0.16
CA ARG A 197 11.24 -13.37 0.10
C ARG A 197 12.34 -13.55 -0.96
N ALA A 198 12.33 -12.74 -2.02
CA ALA A 198 13.34 -12.84 -3.08
C ALA A 198 14.67 -12.17 -2.72
N ILE A 199 14.64 -11.26 -1.74
CA ILE A 199 15.80 -10.49 -1.25
C ILE A 199 16.21 -10.90 0.18
N SER A 200 15.56 -11.92 0.74
CA SER A 200 15.85 -12.49 2.06
C SER A 200 16.83 -13.66 1.99
#